data_AF-A0A2N8TC59-F1
#
_entry.id   AF-A0A2N8TC59-F1
#
_cell.length_a   1.000
_cell.length_b   1.000
_cell.length_c   1.000
_cell.angle_alpha   90.00
_cell.angle_beta   90.00
_cell.angle_gamma   90.00
#
_symmetry.space_group_name_H-M   'P 1'
#
loop_
_entity.id
_entity.type
_entity.pdbx_description
1 polymer ?
#
loop_
_entity_poly.entity_id
_entity_poly.type
_entity_poly.pdbx_seq_one_letter_code
_entity_poly.pdbx_strand_id
1 'polypeptide(L)'
;MTTGTTASRRGKVRAAQLNGVDTVETGDDGLLLTVTFLGKAPHGLGPDNVRIDGGRRVTGITAVDLSVEREEDPELDDRLYVTLDKAGDTSRYRLSLVETDPYGRPGTEPHRGFDQRYHSVTFSFRPDCPTPFDCKDEDGPQTDFPAAPVIDYTARDYETIRKLLLDRLALTTPDWAERNPADLGMTLVELLAHTGDQISYHQDAVATEAYLDTARRRVSVRRHVKLIDYAMHDGCNARAYVTVQTAQDQTLAPGTFRFASVDVRSLDPHDRPEPGTVIDEADLGDLDERGSVEVFEPVVATDPLKLRVAHNAIRLWTWAGEVCTLPQGATAATLRDAWVDAETCRERRLALRPGDVLVLEEVKGPRTGTPGDADPAHRQAVRITSVTPGLDRIEDQPVLEVTWAAEDALRFPLCLTTRGGRDCLPVEDVTLARGNVVLADHGRTPTGLPETVTVPPVPAATAPCDP
;
A
#
# COMPACT_ATOMS: atom_id res chain seq x y z
N MET A 1 -48.18 10.02 -17.27
CA MET A 1 -46.87 10.02 -16.60
C MET A 1 -47.05 10.66 -15.24
N THR A 2 -47.17 9.79 -14.24
CA THR A 2 -47.53 10.10 -12.85
C THR A 2 -46.35 10.79 -12.17
N THR A 3 -46.49 12.08 -11.90
CA THR A 3 -45.59 12.85 -11.05
C THR A 3 -45.71 12.32 -9.63
N GLY A 4 -44.76 11.49 -9.21
CA GLY A 4 -44.65 10.99 -7.84
C GLY A 4 -44.44 12.15 -6.88
N THR A 5 -45.52 12.62 -6.27
CA THR A 5 -45.50 13.51 -5.12
C THR A 5 -44.66 12.81 -4.06
N THR A 6 -43.47 13.35 -3.78
CA THR A 6 -42.61 12.82 -2.72
C THR A 6 -43.36 13.04 -1.41
N ALA A 7 -44.06 12.01 -0.94
CA ALA A 7 -44.75 12.05 0.34
C ALA A 7 -43.70 12.40 1.41
N SER A 8 -43.78 13.63 1.92
CA SER A 8 -42.90 14.16 2.97
C SER A 8 -42.83 13.13 4.10
N ARG A 9 -41.64 12.96 4.70
CA ARG A 9 -41.43 12.02 5.81
C ARG A 9 -42.49 12.19 6.91
N ARG A 10 -42.99 13.41 7.12
CA ARG A 10 -44.11 13.73 8.02
C ARG A 10 -45.40 12.97 7.70
N GLY A 11 -45.77 12.86 6.42
CA GLY A 11 -46.92 12.07 5.97
C GLY A 11 -46.75 10.57 6.19
N LYS A 12 -45.51 10.06 6.09
CA LYS A 12 -45.19 8.66 6.38
C LYS A 12 -45.22 8.35 7.88
N VAL A 13 -44.83 9.30 8.73
CA VAL A 13 -44.92 9.17 10.20
C VAL A 13 -46.38 9.13 10.66
N ARG A 14 -47.24 10.01 10.12
CA ARG A 14 -48.70 9.98 10.37
C ARG A 14 -49.34 8.66 9.93
N ALA A 15 -48.97 8.13 8.76
CA ALA A 15 -49.48 6.85 8.27
C ALA A 15 -49.00 5.63 9.10
N ALA A 16 -47.86 5.75 9.78
CA ALA A 16 -47.28 4.69 10.61
C ALA A 16 -47.74 4.72 12.08
N GLN A 17 -48.68 5.62 12.44
CA GLN A 17 -49.15 5.83 13.82
C GLN A 17 -48.01 6.10 14.83
N LEU A 18 -46.92 6.71 14.38
CA LEU A 18 -45.83 7.16 15.24
C LEU A 18 -46.03 8.64 15.58
N ASN A 19 -45.77 9.01 16.83
CA ASN A 19 -45.91 10.37 17.31
C ASN A 19 -44.62 11.17 17.06
N GLY A 20 -44.75 12.50 17.04
CA GLY A 20 -43.62 13.43 16.90
C GLY A 20 -43.96 14.77 17.51
N VAL A 21 -42.96 15.59 17.79
CA VAL A 21 -43.12 17.02 18.11
C VAL A 21 -42.98 17.79 16.79
N ASP A 22 -43.99 18.58 16.42
CA ASP A 22 -43.95 19.38 15.20
C ASP A 22 -43.39 20.78 15.47
N THR A 23 -44.01 21.50 16.41
CA THR A 23 -43.63 22.87 16.77
C THR A 23 -43.70 23.11 18.28
N VAL A 24 -42.90 24.05 18.76
CA VAL A 24 -42.94 24.57 20.12
C VAL A 24 -43.01 26.08 20.05
N GLU A 25 -44.07 26.62 20.64
CA GLU A 25 -44.30 28.06 20.79
C GLU A 25 -44.08 28.44 22.25
N THR A 26 -43.42 29.57 22.48
CA THR A 26 -43.21 30.10 23.84
C THR A 26 -44.27 31.16 24.11
N GLY A 27 -44.95 31.07 25.24
CA GLY A 27 -45.87 32.10 25.71
C GLY A 27 -45.14 33.39 26.08
N ASP A 28 -45.88 34.50 26.11
CA ASP A 28 -45.34 35.84 26.37
C ASP A 28 -44.64 35.98 27.73
N ASP A 29 -45.03 35.15 28.70
CA ASP A 29 -44.45 35.08 30.04
C ASP A 29 -43.10 34.34 30.08
N GLY A 30 -42.74 33.63 29.00
CA GLY A 30 -41.53 32.81 28.92
C GLY A 30 -41.53 31.61 29.86
N LEU A 31 -42.66 31.27 30.49
CA LEU A 31 -42.80 30.19 31.46
C LEU A 31 -43.72 29.07 30.93
N LEU A 32 -44.59 29.37 29.97
CA LEU A 32 -45.43 28.37 29.31
C LEU A 32 -44.89 28.04 27.91
N LEU A 33 -44.66 26.76 27.62
CA LEU A 33 -44.42 26.27 26.27
C LEU A 33 -45.64 25.53 25.75
N THR A 34 -46.09 25.87 24.55
CA THR A 34 -47.14 25.15 23.82
C THR A 34 -46.47 24.27 22.79
N VAL A 35 -46.51 22.96 23.03
CA VAL A 35 -45.94 21.93 22.15
C VAL A 35 -47.06 21.33 21.31
N THR A 36 -46.96 21.41 19.99
CA THR A 36 -47.92 20.77 19.07
C THR A 36 -47.35 19.44 18.59
N PHE A 37 -48.13 18.37 18.75
CA PHE A 37 -47.73 17.04 18.30
C PHE A 37 -47.95 16.83 16.81
N LEU A 38 -47.28 15.84 16.26
CA LEU A 38 -47.60 15.23 14.98
C LEU A 38 -48.48 14.02 15.28
N GLY A 39 -49.80 14.18 15.23
CA GLY A 39 -50.79 13.18 15.65
C GLY A 39 -51.33 13.39 17.06
N LYS A 40 -51.53 12.29 17.82
CA LYS A 40 -52.15 12.30 19.14
C LYS A 40 -51.13 12.19 20.27
N ALA A 41 -51.40 12.84 21.40
CA ALA A 41 -50.50 12.84 22.55
C ALA A 41 -50.51 11.47 23.26
N PRO A 42 -49.35 10.85 23.55
CA PRO A 42 -49.31 9.58 24.28
C PRO A 42 -49.89 9.72 25.70
N HIS A 43 -50.42 8.62 26.23
CA HIS A 43 -50.92 8.57 27.61
C HIS A 43 -49.75 8.44 28.60
N GLY A 44 -49.81 9.17 29.71
CA GLY A 44 -48.87 9.01 30.83
C GLY A 44 -47.63 9.91 30.81
N LEU A 45 -47.62 10.98 30.00
CA LEU A 45 -46.56 11.99 30.05
C LEU A 45 -46.60 12.74 31.39
N GLY A 46 -45.48 12.72 32.11
CA GLY A 46 -45.24 13.56 33.28
C GLY A 46 -44.09 14.55 33.03
N PRO A 47 -43.89 15.55 33.91
CA PRO A 47 -42.80 16.52 33.80
C PRO A 47 -41.42 15.86 33.62
N ASP A 48 -41.24 14.67 34.21
CA ASP A 48 -40.02 13.87 34.15
C ASP A 48 -39.70 13.34 32.73
N ASN A 49 -40.65 13.43 31.79
CA ASN A 49 -40.46 13.05 30.38
C ASN A 49 -40.00 14.21 29.49
N VAL A 50 -39.97 15.44 30.01
CA VAL A 50 -39.59 16.63 29.24
C VAL A 50 -38.16 17.03 29.57
N ARG A 51 -37.31 17.03 28.54
CA ARG A 51 -35.92 17.45 28.64
C ARG A 51 -35.68 18.70 27.82
N ILE A 52 -35.14 19.75 28.46
CA ILE A 52 -34.78 21.00 27.81
C ILE A 52 -33.27 21.19 27.91
N ASP A 53 -32.58 21.02 26.78
CA ASP A 53 -31.14 21.24 26.67
C ASP A 53 -30.86 22.54 25.91
N GLY A 54 -29.96 23.38 26.41
CA GLY A 54 -29.56 24.62 25.75
C GLY A 54 -29.36 25.78 26.72
N GLY A 55 -29.19 26.98 26.15
CA GLY A 55 -28.89 28.19 26.90
C GLY A 55 -27.38 28.43 27.08
N ARG A 56 -26.95 29.69 27.01
CA ARG A 56 -25.57 30.10 27.34
C ARG A 56 -25.47 30.74 28.71
N ARG A 57 -26.46 31.55 29.08
CA ARG A 57 -26.56 32.25 30.36
C ARG A 57 -27.52 31.58 31.32
N VAL A 58 -28.64 31.05 30.81
CA VAL A 58 -29.64 30.33 31.62
C VAL A 58 -29.70 28.88 31.18
N THR A 59 -29.19 27.97 32.01
CA THR A 59 -29.16 26.52 31.79
C THR A 59 -29.93 25.77 32.88
N GLY A 60 -30.25 24.50 32.62
CA GLY A 60 -30.95 23.64 33.58
C GLY A 60 -32.38 24.07 33.85
N ILE A 61 -33.14 24.34 32.80
CA ILE A 61 -34.59 24.62 32.86
C ILE A 61 -35.31 23.29 32.99
N THR A 62 -36.27 23.22 33.91
CA THR A 62 -37.03 22.00 34.22
C THR A 62 -38.52 22.23 34.04
N ALA A 63 -39.23 21.20 33.57
CA ALA A 63 -40.69 21.22 33.52
C ALA A 63 -41.24 20.99 34.94
N VAL A 64 -42.14 21.85 35.38
CA VAL A 64 -42.78 21.80 36.70
C VAL A 64 -44.16 21.14 36.61
N ASP A 65 -44.89 21.42 35.54
CA ASP A 65 -46.25 20.90 35.33
C ASP A 65 -46.54 20.69 33.85
N LEU A 66 -47.38 19.69 33.55
CA LEU A 66 -47.80 19.32 32.20
C LEU A 66 -49.32 19.21 32.12
N SER A 67 -49.91 19.88 31.12
CA SER A 67 -51.33 19.72 30.78
C SER A 67 -51.46 19.35 29.30
N VAL A 68 -52.21 18.29 29.02
CA VAL A 68 -52.47 17.82 27.65
C VAL A 68 -53.88 18.22 27.26
N GLU A 69 -54.00 19.02 26.21
CA GLU A 69 -55.27 19.31 25.55
C GLU A 69 -55.42 18.36 24.36
N ARG A 70 -56.44 17.50 24.43
CA ARG A 70 -56.75 16.54 23.36
C ARG A 70 -57.91 17.05 22.55
N GLU A 71 -57.70 17.16 21.25
CA GLU A 71 -58.74 17.58 20.33
C GLU A 71 -59.63 16.38 19.94
N GLU A 72 -60.95 16.56 20.03
CA GLU A 72 -61.93 15.53 19.67
C GLU A 72 -61.98 15.29 18.14
N ASP A 73 -61.55 16.26 17.35
CA ASP A 73 -61.41 16.12 15.90
C ASP A 73 -60.17 15.26 15.55
N PRO A 74 -60.34 14.13 14.85
CA PRO A 74 -59.23 13.28 14.43
C PRO A 74 -58.29 13.92 13.39
N GLU A 75 -58.68 15.02 12.75
CA GLU A 75 -57.83 15.77 11.80
C GLU A 75 -56.93 16.83 12.47
N LEU A 76 -57.17 17.16 13.74
CA LEU A 76 -56.38 18.13 14.51
C LEU A 76 -55.37 17.43 15.44
N ASP A 77 -54.18 18.03 15.53
CA ASP A 77 -53.08 17.57 16.35
C ASP A 77 -53.28 17.98 17.83
N ASP A 78 -52.94 17.10 18.78
CA ASP A 78 -53.05 17.40 20.21
C ASP A 78 -51.97 18.40 20.66
N ARG A 79 -52.26 19.15 21.72
CA ARG A 79 -51.35 20.16 22.29
C ARG A 79 -50.92 19.76 23.71
N LEU A 80 -49.65 19.99 24.01
CA LEU A 80 -49.09 19.85 25.35
C LEU A 80 -48.62 21.22 25.84
N TYR A 81 -49.19 21.65 26.97
CA TYR A 81 -48.76 22.81 27.72
C TYR A 81 -47.74 22.39 28.76
N VAL A 82 -46.53 22.90 28.65
CA VAL A 82 -45.41 22.65 29.57
C VAL A 82 -45.16 23.92 30.37
N THR A 83 -45.35 23.88 31.68
CA THR A 83 -44.98 24.97 32.58
C THR A 83 -43.55 24.77 33.08
N LEU A 84 -42.71 25.79 32.93
CA LEU A 84 -41.29 25.78 33.27
C LEU A 84 -41.02 26.41 34.64
N ASP A 85 -39.89 26.04 35.25
CA ASP A 85 -39.42 26.62 36.51
C ASP A 85 -38.90 28.06 36.36
N LYS A 86 -38.33 28.39 35.19
CA LYS A 86 -37.77 29.71 34.86
C LYS A 86 -37.75 29.96 33.36
N ALA A 87 -37.81 31.24 32.98
CA ALA A 87 -37.67 31.67 31.60
C ALA A 87 -36.20 31.60 31.14
N GLY A 88 -35.97 31.17 29.90
CA GLY A 88 -34.63 31.10 29.30
C GLY A 88 -34.14 32.42 28.70
N ASP A 89 -32.94 32.37 28.11
CA ASP A 89 -32.30 33.49 27.41
C ASP A 89 -32.61 33.50 25.89
N THR A 90 -31.95 34.36 25.11
CA THR A 90 -32.13 34.46 23.64
C THR A 90 -31.37 33.38 22.85
N SER A 91 -30.78 32.39 23.52
CA SER A 91 -30.10 31.28 22.86
C SER A 91 -31.11 30.27 22.31
N ARG A 92 -30.63 29.37 21.46
CA ARG A 92 -31.42 28.22 20.99
C ARG A 92 -31.50 27.16 22.10
N TYR A 93 -32.71 26.74 22.41
CA TYR A 93 -33.04 25.64 23.31
C TYR A 93 -33.61 24.48 22.50
N ARG A 94 -33.40 23.25 22.97
CA ARG A 94 -33.96 22.03 22.39
C ARG A 94 -34.86 21.36 23.41
N LEU A 95 -36.14 21.25 23.08
CA LEU A 95 -37.10 20.44 23.83
C LEU A 95 -37.11 19.03 23.25
N SER A 96 -36.95 18.02 24.10
CA SER A 96 -36.97 16.59 23.73
C SER A 96 -37.91 15.83 24.66
N LEU A 97 -38.68 14.90 24.09
CA LEU A 97 -39.52 13.96 24.86
C LEU A 97 -38.82 12.62 25.01
N VAL A 98 -38.53 12.24 26.26
CA VAL A 98 -37.66 11.11 26.61
C VAL A 98 -38.32 10.19 27.63
N GLU A 99 -37.86 8.95 27.66
CA GLU A 99 -38.15 8.02 28.76
C GLU A 99 -37.50 8.50 30.06
N THR A 100 -38.14 8.20 31.19
CA THR A 100 -37.56 8.47 32.50
C THR A 100 -36.44 7.48 32.80
N ASP A 101 -35.35 7.96 33.38
CA ASP A 101 -34.29 7.12 33.91
C ASP A 101 -34.77 6.36 35.18
N PRO A 102 -34.00 5.37 35.68
CA PRO A 102 -34.36 4.60 36.88
C PRO A 102 -34.52 5.42 38.16
N TYR A 103 -34.14 6.70 38.16
CA TYR A 103 -34.21 7.63 39.28
C TYR A 103 -35.31 8.69 39.09
N GLY A 104 -36.18 8.54 38.10
CA GLY A 104 -37.30 9.45 37.83
C GLY A 104 -36.88 10.78 37.20
N ARG A 105 -35.76 10.83 36.46
CA ARG A 105 -35.29 12.03 35.76
C ARG A 105 -35.39 11.85 34.23
N PRO A 106 -35.44 12.94 33.44
CA PRO A 106 -35.45 12.82 31.98
C PRO A 106 -34.18 12.13 31.46
N GLY A 107 -34.35 10.99 30.80
CA GLY A 107 -33.26 10.21 30.21
C GLY A 107 -32.71 10.80 28.91
N THR A 108 -32.08 9.94 28.10
CA THR A 108 -31.54 10.29 26.77
C THR A 108 -32.23 9.54 25.63
N GLU A 109 -33.06 8.53 25.93
CA GLU A 109 -33.74 7.73 24.92
C GLU A 109 -35.11 8.35 24.57
N PRO A 110 -35.49 8.41 23.28
CA PRO A 110 -36.80 8.92 22.86
C PRO A 110 -37.95 8.15 23.52
N HIS A 111 -39.01 8.86 23.92
CA HIS A 111 -40.19 8.24 24.50
C HIS A 111 -40.79 7.17 23.56
N ARG A 112 -41.20 6.04 24.12
CA ARG A 112 -41.76 4.93 23.34
C ARG A 112 -42.96 5.40 22.51
N GLY A 113 -42.92 5.13 21.20
CA GLY A 113 -43.94 5.58 20.23
C GLY A 113 -43.56 6.83 19.44
N PHE A 114 -42.42 7.48 19.70
CA PHE A 114 -41.92 8.60 18.90
C PHE A 114 -40.98 8.18 17.78
N ASP A 115 -41.04 8.87 16.64
CA ASP A 115 -40.02 8.74 15.59
C ASP A 115 -38.68 9.32 16.07
N GLN A 116 -37.58 8.58 15.83
CA GLN A 116 -36.22 8.95 16.23
C GLN A 116 -35.80 10.36 15.77
N ARG A 117 -36.37 10.89 14.70
CA ARG A 117 -36.05 12.22 14.17
C ARG A 117 -36.97 13.33 14.68
N TYR A 118 -38.18 13.00 15.12
CA TYR A 118 -39.21 13.97 15.54
C TYR A 118 -39.46 13.97 17.05
N HIS A 119 -38.59 13.37 17.86
CA HIS A 119 -38.70 13.43 19.33
C HIS A 119 -38.12 14.72 19.95
N SER A 120 -37.43 15.55 19.17
CA SER A 120 -36.89 16.84 19.64
C SER A 120 -37.10 17.97 18.64
N VAL A 121 -37.32 19.17 19.16
CA VAL A 121 -37.47 20.41 18.37
C VAL A 121 -36.68 21.54 19.01
N THR A 122 -36.19 22.46 18.19
CA THR A 122 -35.43 23.63 18.67
C THR A 122 -36.36 24.83 18.72
N PHE A 123 -36.33 25.57 19.83
CA PHE A 123 -37.12 26.79 20.04
C PHE A 123 -36.27 27.88 20.72
N SER A 124 -36.81 29.08 20.82
CA SER A 124 -36.18 30.23 21.49
C SER A 124 -37.25 31.06 22.19
N PHE A 125 -36.95 31.57 23.38
CA PHE A 125 -37.94 32.22 24.25
C PHE A 125 -38.48 33.57 23.71
N ARG A 126 -37.79 34.23 22.77
CA ARG A 126 -38.24 35.49 22.16
C ARG A 126 -37.80 35.59 20.68
N PRO A 127 -38.71 35.36 19.72
CA PRO A 127 -38.44 35.64 18.30
C PRO A 127 -38.44 37.15 17.99
N ASP A 128 -39.27 37.94 18.68
CA ASP A 128 -39.52 39.36 18.39
C ASP A 128 -38.88 40.32 19.40
N CYS A 129 -37.56 40.23 19.54
CA CYS A 129 -36.82 41.35 20.11
C CYS A 129 -36.30 42.19 18.93
N PRO A 130 -36.79 43.44 18.71
CA PRO A 130 -36.13 44.33 17.78
C PRO A 130 -34.71 44.53 18.32
N THR A 131 -33.75 43.94 17.65
CA THR A 131 -32.35 44.03 18.06
C THR A 131 -31.95 45.51 17.89
N PRO A 132 -31.25 46.12 18.86
CA PRO A 132 -30.68 47.46 18.69
C PRO A 132 -29.52 47.49 17.67
N PHE A 133 -29.39 46.43 16.87
CA PHE A 133 -28.44 46.27 15.78
C PHE A 133 -29.06 46.54 14.41
N ASP A 134 -30.33 46.95 14.36
CA ASP A 134 -30.92 47.57 13.18
C ASP A 134 -30.63 49.09 13.19
N CYS A 135 -29.33 49.41 13.30
CA CYS A 135 -28.87 50.74 13.00
C CYS A 135 -29.13 50.96 11.52
N LYS A 136 -30.05 51.88 11.21
CA LYS A 136 -30.02 52.57 9.92
C LYS A 136 -28.58 53.01 9.71
N ASP A 137 -27.89 52.51 8.68
CA ASP A 137 -26.53 52.95 8.36
C ASP A 137 -26.56 54.49 8.32
N GLU A 138 -25.97 55.12 9.33
CA GLU A 138 -25.62 56.51 9.19
C GLU A 138 -24.44 56.50 8.23
N ASP A 139 -24.64 57.06 7.04
CA ASP A 139 -23.58 57.45 6.11
C ASP A 139 -22.65 58.46 6.81
N GLY A 140 -21.83 57.98 7.75
CA GLY A 140 -20.65 58.68 8.18
C GLY A 140 -19.74 58.85 6.96
N PRO A 141 -18.94 59.92 6.89
CA PRO A 141 -18.02 60.11 5.77
C PRO A 141 -17.16 58.85 5.63
N GLN A 142 -17.38 58.10 4.55
CA GLN A 142 -16.55 56.95 4.22
C GLN A 142 -15.13 57.47 4.17
N THR A 143 -14.31 57.03 5.12
CA THR A 143 -12.88 57.31 5.05
C THR A 143 -12.40 56.49 3.87
N ASP A 144 -12.24 57.13 2.71
CA ASP A 144 -11.70 56.48 1.52
C ASP A 144 -10.32 55.94 1.86
N PHE A 145 -10.26 54.66 2.19
CA PHE A 145 -8.98 53.96 2.20
C PHE A 145 -8.45 54.01 0.77
N PRO A 146 -7.20 54.45 0.54
CA PRO A 146 -6.63 54.39 -0.79
C PRO A 146 -6.74 52.94 -1.28
N ALA A 147 -7.21 52.76 -2.51
CA ALA A 147 -7.36 51.45 -3.10
C ALA A 147 -6.05 50.65 -2.93
N ALA A 148 -6.13 49.51 -2.25
CA ALA A 148 -4.97 48.66 -2.07
C ALA A 148 -4.40 48.29 -3.45
N PRO A 149 -3.07 48.25 -3.62
CA PRO A 149 -2.48 47.84 -4.88
C PRO A 149 -3.00 46.44 -5.23
N VAL A 150 -3.38 46.22 -6.48
CA VAL A 150 -3.70 44.89 -6.98
C VAL A 150 -2.39 44.10 -7.05
N ILE A 151 -2.15 43.24 -6.05
CA ILE A 151 -1.01 42.33 -6.05
C ILE A 151 -1.41 41.10 -6.87
N ASP A 152 -0.71 40.87 -7.98
CA ASP A 152 -0.85 39.64 -8.75
C ASP A 152 -0.11 38.50 -8.05
N TYR A 153 -0.85 37.70 -7.29
CA TYR A 153 -0.31 36.54 -6.56
C TYR A 153 0.16 35.39 -7.47
N THR A 154 -0.10 35.47 -8.77
CA THR A 154 0.35 34.48 -9.75
C THR A 154 1.70 34.83 -10.37
N ALA A 155 2.22 36.04 -10.13
CA ALA A 155 3.53 36.47 -10.60
C ALA A 155 4.64 35.62 -9.97
N ARG A 156 5.34 34.87 -10.82
CA ARG A 156 6.30 33.83 -10.43
C ARG A 156 7.59 33.87 -11.23
N ASP A 157 7.60 34.54 -12.38
CA ASP A 157 8.75 34.68 -13.27
C ASP A 157 9.33 36.09 -13.23
N TYR A 158 10.53 36.26 -13.77
CA TYR A 158 11.25 37.54 -13.79
C TYR A 158 10.40 38.70 -14.36
N GLU A 159 9.73 38.49 -15.49
CA GLU A 159 9.00 39.57 -16.18
C GLU A 159 7.77 40.01 -15.39
N THR A 160 7.01 39.04 -14.86
CA THR A 160 5.81 39.30 -14.05
C THR A 160 6.16 39.93 -12.71
N ILE A 161 7.22 39.48 -12.04
CA ILE A 161 7.69 40.07 -10.78
C ILE A 161 8.24 41.49 -11.02
N ARG A 162 9.03 41.70 -12.08
CA ARG A 162 9.51 43.03 -12.47
C ARG A 162 8.35 43.99 -12.71
N LYS A 163 7.32 43.54 -13.44
CA LYS A 163 6.11 44.33 -13.67
C LYS A 163 5.40 44.67 -12.36
N LEU A 164 5.20 43.69 -11.48
CA LEU A 164 4.56 43.88 -10.18
C LEU A 164 5.31 44.93 -9.32
N LEU A 165 6.64 44.87 -9.29
CA LEU A 165 7.46 45.84 -8.57
C LEU A 165 7.33 47.25 -9.16
N LEU A 166 7.33 47.38 -10.49
CA LEU A 166 7.17 48.66 -11.16
C LEU A 166 5.76 49.26 -10.98
N ASP A 167 4.72 48.44 -11.05
CA ASP A 167 3.33 48.85 -10.80
C ASP A 167 3.17 49.30 -9.34
N ARG A 168 3.85 48.63 -8.40
CA ARG A 168 3.87 49.05 -7.00
C ARG A 168 4.59 50.38 -6.81
N LEU A 169 5.75 50.57 -7.45
CA LEU A 169 6.52 51.82 -7.36
C LEU A 169 5.76 53.02 -7.93
N ALA A 170 4.98 52.83 -8.99
CA ALA A 170 4.11 53.87 -9.54
C ALA A 170 3.06 54.38 -8.53
N LEU A 171 2.64 53.55 -7.58
CA LEU A 171 1.66 53.91 -6.54
C LEU A 171 2.32 54.50 -5.29
N THR A 172 3.51 54.01 -4.90
CA THR A 172 4.18 54.45 -3.67
C THR A 172 5.07 55.68 -3.88
N THR A 173 5.61 55.83 -5.10
CA THR A 173 6.56 56.89 -5.47
C THR A 173 6.21 57.43 -6.86
N PRO A 174 5.07 58.13 -7.02
CA PRO A 174 4.58 58.58 -8.33
C PRO A 174 5.52 59.57 -9.04
N ASP A 175 6.37 60.27 -8.29
CA ASP A 175 7.38 61.19 -8.85
C ASP A 175 8.54 60.46 -9.56
N TRP A 176 8.70 59.15 -9.33
CA TRP A 176 9.71 58.35 -9.99
C TRP A 176 9.15 57.71 -11.27
N ALA A 177 9.40 58.37 -12.41
CA ALA A 177 8.94 57.95 -13.73
C ALA A 177 10.05 57.39 -14.64
N GLU A 178 11.25 57.15 -14.11
CA GLU A 178 12.41 56.72 -14.89
C GLU A 178 12.23 55.28 -15.40
N ARG A 179 12.58 55.06 -16.67
CA ARG A 179 12.45 53.76 -17.38
C ARG A 179 13.73 53.37 -18.12
N ASN A 180 14.78 54.18 -18.02
CA ASN A 180 16.06 53.91 -18.67
C ASN A 180 16.70 52.64 -18.06
N PRO A 181 17.12 51.66 -18.87
CA PRO A 181 17.85 50.48 -18.40
C PRO A 181 19.15 50.82 -17.64
N ALA A 182 19.75 51.98 -17.92
CA ALA A 182 20.97 52.43 -17.23
C ALA A 182 20.70 53.14 -15.89
N ASP A 183 19.44 53.29 -15.48
CA ASP A 183 19.09 53.87 -14.18
C ASP A 183 19.38 52.89 -13.03
N LEU A 184 19.85 53.43 -11.91
CA LEU A 184 20.16 52.63 -10.73
C LEU A 184 18.88 52.06 -10.09
N GLY A 185 17.78 52.81 -10.06
CA GLY A 185 16.50 52.35 -9.56
C GLY A 185 15.95 51.19 -10.39
N MET A 186 16.03 51.31 -11.72
CA MET A 186 15.67 50.24 -12.64
C MET A 186 16.54 48.98 -12.42
N THR A 187 17.86 49.15 -12.27
CA THR A 187 18.79 48.03 -11.98
C THR A 187 18.42 47.30 -10.68
N LEU A 188 18.06 48.03 -9.63
CA LEU A 188 17.64 47.43 -8.35
C LEU A 188 16.34 46.62 -8.50
N VAL A 189 15.37 47.14 -9.24
CA VAL A 189 14.11 46.42 -9.52
C VAL A 189 14.40 45.13 -10.29
N GLU A 190 15.29 45.16 -11.28
CA GLU A 190 15.66 43.98 -12.06
C GLU A 190 16.41 42.94 -11.20
N LEU A 191 17.31 43.39 -10.32
CA LEU A 191 18.01 42.50 -9.38
C LEU A 191 17.04 41.82 -8.40
N LEU A 192 16.06 42.57 -7.87
CA LEU A 192 15.02 42.03 -7.01
C LEU A 192 14.12 41.04 -7.75
N ALA A 193 13.73 41.36 -9.00
CA ALA A 193 12.93 40.47 -9.83
C ALA A 193 13.68 39.17 -10.15
N HIS A 194 14.98 39.26 -10.46
CA HIS A 194 15.82 38.09 -10.71
C HIS A 194 15.93 37.20 -9.45
N THR A 195 16.14 37.82 -8.28
CA THR A 195 16.19 37.08 -7.01
C THR A 195 14.84 36.44 -6.70
N GLY A 196 13.73 37.13 -6.96
CA GLY A 196 12.37 36.61 -6.79
C GLY A 196 12.09 35.39 -7.68
N ASP A 197 12.51 35.43 -8.93
CA ASP A 197 12.42 34.32 -9.88
C ASP A 197 13.21 33.09 -9.40
N GLN A 198 14.44 33.28 -8.92
CA GLN A 198 15.24 32.18 -8.34
C GLN A 198 14.58 31.56 -7.09
N ILE A 199 14.02 32.39 -6.21
CA ILE A 199 13.30 31.92 -5.02
C ILE A 199 12.03 31.15 -5.42
N SER A 200 11.27 31.68 -6.38
CA SER A 200 10.07 31.06 -6.93
C SER A 200 10.38 29.67 -7.50
N TYR A 201 11.43 29.56 -8.33
CA TYR A 201 11.92 28.28 -8.84
C TYR A 201 12.28 27.30 -7.71
N HIS A 202 12.99 27.76 -6.68
CA HIS A 202 13.36 26.92 -5.55
C HIS A 202 12.15 26.41 -4.77
N GLN A 203 11.13 27.25 -4.56
CA GLN A 203 9.89 26.85 -3.90
C GLN A 203 9.18 25.75 -4.69
N ASP A 204 9.08 25.89 -6.00
CA ASP A 204 8.44 24.89 -6.87
C ASP A 204 9.23 23.58 -6.91
N ALA A 205 10.56 23.64 -6.93
CA ALA A 205 11.42 22.46 -6.86
C ALA A 205 11.24 21.71 -5.53
N VAL A 206 11.15 22.42 -4.40
CA VAL A 206 10.91 21.80 -3.08
C VAL A 206 9.49 21.24 -2.99
N ALA A 207 8.48 21.97 -3.46
CA ALA A 207 7.09 21.51 -3.47
C ALA A 207 6.89 20.27 -4.35
N THR A 208 7.62 20.18 -5.46
CA THR A 208 7.65 18.98 -6.32
C THR A 208 8.19 17.77 -5.57
N GLU A 209 9.13 17.94 -4.63
CA GLU A 209 9.68 16.82 -3.87
C GLU A 209 8.85 16.45 -2.63
N ALA A 210 7.84 17.26 -2.26
CA ALA A 210 7.07 17.12 -1.02
C ALA A 210 5.94 16.08 -1.07
N TYR A 211 5.60 15.58 -2.26
CA TYR A 211 4.55 14.56 -2.44
C TYR A 211 5.09 13.40 -3.27
N LEU A 212 4.56 12.20 -2.99
CA LEU A 212 5.06 10.97 -3.60
C LEU A 212 4.82 10.90 -5.12
N ASP A 213 3.71 11.48 -5.58
CA ASP A 213 3.29 11.52 -6.99
C ASP A 213 4.11 12.52 -7.83
N THR A 214 4.62 13.59 -7.20
CA THR A 214 5.40 14.64 -7.87
C THR A 214 6.91 14.51 -7.68
N ALA A 215 7.36 13.80 -6.63
CA ALA A 215 8.78 13.69 -6.30
C ALA A 215 9.61 13.06 -7.43
N ARG A 216 10.70 13.73 -7.82
CA ARG A 216 11.60 13.26 -8.88
C ARG A 216 12.84 12.58 -8.33
N ARG A 217 13.27 12.94 -7.12
CA ARG A 217 14.45 12.34 -6.49
C ARG A 217 14.06 11.06 -5.75
N ARG A 218 14.78 9.98 -6.06
CA ARG A 218 14.63 8.68 -5.37
C ARG A 218 14.81 8.77 -3.86
N VAL A 219 15.69 9.66 -3.38
CA VAL A 219 15.90 9.89 -1.94
C VAL A 219 14.65 10.48 -1.28
N SER A 220 13.97 11.42 -1.93
CA SER A 220 12.71 12.00 -1.43
C SER A 220 11.63 10.93 -1.37
N VAL A 221 11.44 10.16 -2.45
CA VAL A 221 10.50 9.02 -2.50
C VAL A 221 10.77 8.05 -1.35
N ARG A 222 12.03 7.63 -1.17
CA ARG A 222 12.45 6.75 -0.07
C ARG A 222 12.09 7.30 1.31
N ARG A 223 12.22 8.61 1.54
CA ARG A 223 11.85 9.25 2.81
C ARG A 223 10.34 9.25 3.02
N HIS A 224 9.54 9.50 1.98
CA HIS A 224 8.08 9.47 2.07
C HIS A 224 7.57 8.06 2.38
N VAL A 225 8.03 7.06 1.63
CA VAL A 225 7.57 5.67 1.80
C VAL A 225 8.03 5.06 3.14
N LYS A 226 9.11 5.59 3.74
CA LYS A 226 9.51 5.22 5.09
C LYS A 226 8.47 5.61 6.15
N LEU A 227 7.67 6.66 5.94
CA LEU A 227 6.62 7.06 6.89
C LEU A 227 5.46 6.05 6.97
N ILE A 228 5.31 5.20 5.96
CA ILE A 228 4.33 4.11 5.91
C ILE A 228 4.99 2.73 6.10
N ASP A 229 6.20 2.71 6.68
CA ASP A 229 7.01 1.51 6.92
C ASP A 229 7.31 0.68 5.66
N TYR A 230 7.33 1.32 4.48
CA TYR A 230 7.71 0.66 3.24
C TYR A 230 9.22 0.80 2.98
N ALA A 231 9.93 -0.31 3.03
CA ALA A 231 11.36 -0.39 2.76
C ALA A 231 11.64 -0.46 1.25
N MET A 232 11.91 0.69 0.62
CA MET A 232 12.28 0.76 -0.80
C MET A 232 13.66 0.11 -1.06
N HIS A 233 13.69 -1.02 -1.77
CA HIS A 233 14.91 -1.75 -2.13
C HIS A 233 15.80 -0.97 -3.12
N ASP A 234 17.12 -1.20 -3.08
CA ASP A 234 18.12 -0.61 -3.99
C ASP A 234 18.26 -1.34 -5.33
N GLY A 235 17.39 -2.32 -5.57
CA GLY A 235 17.54 -3.28 -6.66
C GLY A 235 18.02 -4.60 -6.08
N CYS A 236 17.83 -5.68 -6.83
CA CYS A 236 18.38 -6.98 -6.48
C CYS A 236 19.29 -7.44 -7.62
N ASN A 237 20.38 -8.11 -7.24
CA ASN A 237 21.28 -8.76 -8.17
C ASN A 237 20.50 -9.88 -8.87
N ALA A 238 20.79 -10.14 -10.14
CA ALA A 238 20.25 -11.32 -10.79
C ALA A 238 20.75 -12.57 -10.07
N ARG A 239 19.86 -13.52 -9.79
CA ARG A 239 20.19 -14.78 -9.12
C ARG A 239 19.97 -15.95 -10.06
N ALA A 240 20.86 -16.94 -10.00
CA ALA A 240 20.75 -18.16 -10.79
C ALA A 240 21.06 -19.40 -9.96
N TYR A 241 20.36 -20.50 -10.26
CA TYR A 241 20.75 -21.82 -9.81
C TYR A 241 21.68 -22.43 -10.88
N VAL A 242 22.91 -22.75 -10.48
CA VAL A 242 23.93 -23.37 -11.34
C VAL A 242 24.07 -24.83 -10.97
N THR A 243 23.90 -25.73 -11.93
CA THR A 243 24.14 -27.16 -11.76
C THR A 243 25.56 -27.51 -12.21
N VAL A 244 26.36 -28.10 -11.33
CA VAL A 244 27.77 -28.42 -11.62
C VAL A 244 27.93 -29.92 -11.80
N GLN A 245 28.51 -30.34 -12.92
CA GLN A 245 28.87 -31.74 -13.15
C GLN A 245 30.35 -31.96 -12.80
N THR A 246 30.64 -33.06 -12.11
CA THR A 246 32.02 -33.43 -11.74
C THR A 246 32.34 -34.87 -12.15
N ALA A 247 33.59 -35.12 -12.54
CA ALA A 247 34.07 -36.46 -12.88
C ALA A 247 34.42 -37.31 -11.63
N GLN A 248 34.67 -36.65 -10.49
CA GLN A 248 35.01 -37.30 -9.22
C GLN A 248 34.41 -36.50 -8.05
N ASP A 249 34.26 -37.12 -6.89
CA ASP A 249 33.79 -36.40 -5.71
C ASP A 249 34.85 -35.37 -5.30
N GLN A 250 34.44 -34.10 -5.21
CA GLN A 250 35.34 -32.98 -4.91
C GLN A 250 34.69 -32.01 -3.93
N THR A 251 35.52 -31.30 -3.17
CA THR A 251 35.07 -30.24 -2.28
C THR A 251 35.77 -28.94 -2.67
N LEU A 252 35.00 -27.95 -3.09
CA LEU A 252 35.51 -26.63 -3.42
C LEU A 252 35.42 -25.74 -2.17
N ALA A 253 36.54 -25.12 -1.83
CA ALA A 253 36.59 -24.22 -0.69
C ALA A 253 35.82 -22.91 -1.01
N PRO A 254 35.16 -22.30 -0.02
CA PRO A 254 34.47 -21.05 -0.25
C PRO A 254 35.44 -19.95 -0.70
N GLY A 255 35.01 -19.11 -1.65
CA GLY A 255 35.82 -18.01 -2.19
C GLY A 255 36.93 -18.42 -3.17
N THR A 256 37.14 -19.71 -3.42
CA THR A 256 38.15 -20.19 -4.40
C THR A 256 37.58 -20.46 -5.78
N PHE A 257 36.26 -20.29 -5.98
CA PHE A 257 35.60 -20.54 -7.25
C PHE A 257 34.49 -19.52 -7.49
N ARG A 258 34.23 -19.28 -8.77
CA ARG A 258 33.15 -18.43 -9.30
C ARG A 258 32.59 -19.08 -10.56
N PHE A 259 31.44 -18.62 -11.02
CA PHE A 259 30.89 -19.02 -12.31
C PHE A 259 30.98 -17.85 -13.28
N ALA A 260 31.29 -18.14 -14.54
CA ALA A 260 31.34 -17.15 -15.60
C ALA A 260 30.46 -17.61 -16.76
N SER A 261 29.61 -16.71 -17.24
CA SER A 261 28.91 -16.86 -18.51
C SER A 261 29.68 -16.05 -19.55
N VAL A 262 30.35 -16.74 -20.47
CA VAL A 262 31.17 -16.11 -21.51
C VAL A 262 30.40 -16.14 -22.82
N ASP A 263 30.02 -14.98 -23.36
CA ASP A 263 29.44 -14.89 -24.70
C ASP A 263 30.50 -14.48 -25.73
N VAL A 264 30.97 -15.47 -26.48
CA VAL A 264 31.93 -15.28 -27.57
C VAL A 264 31.26 -15.10 -28.94
N ARG A 265 29.92 -15.05 -29.03
CA ARG A 265 29.21 -14.96 -30.32
C ARG A 265 29.44 -13.63 -31.02
N SER A 266 29.77 -12.58 -30.28
CA SER A 266 30.13 -11.26 -30.80
C SER A 266 31.54 -11.21 -31.43
N LEU A 267 32.40 -12.19 -31.15
CA LEU A 267 33.76 -12.27 -31.67
C LEU A 267 33.82 -12.89 -33.07
N ASP A 268 34.84 -12.53 -33.84
CA ASP A 268 35.13 -13.12 -35.16
C ASP A 268 35.33 -14.63 -35.02
N PRO A 269 34.66 -15.47 -35.83
CA PRO A 269 34.81 -16.92 -35.77
C PRO A 269 36.25 -17.46 -35.81
N HIS A 270 37.19 -16.75 -36.44
CA HIS A 270 38.59 -17.18 -36.53
C HIS A 270 39.41 -16.88 -35.27
N ASP A 271 38.97 -15.94 -34.45
CA ASP A 271 39.65 -15.49 -33.23
C ASP A 271 38.87 -15.84 -31.94
N ARG A 272 37.82 -16.66 -32.06
CA ARG A 272 37.01 -17.09 -30.91
C ARG A 272 37.84 -17.95 -29.98
N PRO A 273 38.03 -17.54 -28.72
CA PRO A 273 38.63 -18.40 -27.72
C PRO A 273 37.67 -19.57 -27.43
N GLU A 274 38.24 -20.76 -27.22
CA GLU A 274 37.53 -21.94 -26.72
C GLU A 274 37.90 -22.13 -25.24
N PRO A 275 37.28 -21.38 -24.32
CA PRO A 275 37.59 -21.53 -22.91
C PRO A 275 37.27 -22.94 -22.42
N GLY A 276 38.17 -23.51 -21.62
CA GLY A 276 37.93 -24.78 -20.93
C GLY A 276 36.80 -24.67 -19.90
N THR A 277 36.37 -25.81 -19.34
CA THR A 277 35.35 -25.85 -18.28
C THR A 277 35.79 -25.16 -16.99
N VAL A 278 37.10 -25.13 -16.73
CA VAL A 278 37.73 -24.40 -15.64
C VAL A 278 38.70 -23.43 -16.28
N ILE A 279 38.61 -22.16 -15.90
CA ILE A 279 39.38 -21.05 -16.45
C ILE A 279 40.08 -20.36 -15.29
N ASP A 280 41.34 -20.02 -15.50
CA ASP A 280 42.18 -19.33 -14.52
C ASP A 280 41.82 -17.84 -14.46
N GLU A 281 42.18 -17.14 -13.37
CA GLU A 281 41.86 -15.70 -13.24
C GLU A 281 42.53 -14.84 -14.33
N ALA A 282 43.70 -15.26 -14.84
CA ALA A 282 44.39 -14.58 -15.93
C ALA A 282 43.62 -14.69 -17.25
N ASP A 283 43.24 -15.92 -17.63
CA ASP A 283 42.46 -16.18 -18.85
C ASP A 283 41.07 -15.54 -18.77
N LEU A 284 40.47 -15.48 -17.57
CA LEU A 284 39.21 -14.76 -17.36
C LEU A 284 39.36 -13.26 -17.64
N GLY A 285 40.47 -12.64 -17.24
CA GLY A 285 40.78 -11.25 -17.56
C GLY A 285 40.91 -11.00 -19.06
N ASP A 286 41.62 -11.89 -19.77
CA ASP A 286 41.75 -11.82 -21.23
C ASP A 286 40.39 -11.94 -21.95
N LEU A 287 39.47 -12.76 -21.42
CA LEU A 287 38.11 -12.90 -21.93
C LEU A 287 37.24 -11.68 -21.65
N ASP A 288 37.39 -11.07 -20.47
CA ASP A 288 36.67 -9.86 -20.06
C ASP A 288 37.06 -8.65 -20.93
N GLU A 289 38.32 -8.57 -21.36
CA GLU A 289 38.80 -7.52 -22.27
C GLU A 289 38.29 -7.70 -23.71
N ARG A 290 38.05 -8.94 -24.15
CA ARG A 290 37.73 -9.27 -25.54
C ARG A 290 36.23 -9.49 -25.79
N GLY A 291 35.51 -10.02 -24.82
CA GLY A 291 34.13 -10.46 -24.95
C GLY A 291 33.21 -9.94 -23.85
N SER A 292 31.97 -10.44 -23.82
CA SER A 292 31.03 -10.16 -22.73
C SER A 292 31.10 -11.31 -21.72
N VAL A 293 31.76 -11.06 -20.59
CA VAL A 293 31.87 -11.99 -19.47
C VAL A 293 30.97 -11.52 -18.34
N GLU A 294 30.01 -12.35 -17.97
CA GLU A 294 29.16 -12.11 -16.79
C GLU A 294 29.58 -13.04 -15.66
N VAL A 295 30.02 -12.48 -14.54
CA VAL A 295 30.50 -13.23 -13.38
C VAL A 295 29.38 -13.39 -12.35
N PHE A 296 29.32 -14.60 -11.78
CA PHE A 296 28.39 -14.97 -10.73
C PHE A 296 29.16 -15.58 -9.54
N GLU A 297 28.93 -15.04 -8.35
CA GLU A 297 29.52 -15.53 -7.11
C GLU A 297 28.52 -16.35 -6.30
N PRO A 298 28.94 -17.45 -5.64
CA PRO A 298 28.06 -18.20 -4.75
C PRO A 298 27.49 -17.32 -3.62
N VAL A 299 26.17 -17.39 -3.41
CA VAL A 299 25.49 -16.62 -2.35
C VAL A 299 25.93 -17.06 -0.96
N VAL A 300 26.11 -18.37 -0.79
CA VAL A 300 26.65 -18.95 0.44
C VAL A 300 28.16 -19.07 0.28
N ALA A 301 28.89 -18.09 0.79
CA ALA A 301 30.34 -18.01 0.70
C ALA A 301 31.08 -18.56 1.94
N THR A 302 30.38 -19.23 2.86
CA THR A 302 30.98 -19.74 4.12
C THR A 302 31.14 -21.25 4.17
N ASP A 303 30.26 -21.99 3.49
CA ASP A 303 30.25 -23.46 3.52
C ASP A 303 30.94 -24.04 2.29
N PRO A 304 31.79 -25.06 2.45
CA PRO A 304 32.46 -25.70 1.32
C PRO A 304 31.45 -26.42 0.42
N LEU A 305 31.55 -26.21 -0.88
CA LEU A 305 30.68 -26.86 -1.86
C LEU A 305 31.15 -28.29 -2.11
N LYS A 306 30.33 -29.26 -1.71
CA LYS A 306 30.61 -30.70 -1.90
C LYS A 306 29.94 -31.18 -3.17
N LEU A 307 30.75 -31.40 -4.21
CA LEU A 307 30.31 -31.96 -5.48
C LEU A 307 30.43 -33.48 -5.43
N ARG A 308 29.37 -34.17 -5.85
CA ARG A 308 29.36 -35.64 -5.93
C ARG A 308 29.00 -36.10 -7.32
N VAL A 309 29.68 -37.15 -7.81
CA VAL A 309 29.36 -37.76 -9.11
C VAL A 309 27.92 -38.30 -9.10
N ALA A 310 27.51 -38.91 -7.99
CA ALA A 310 26.16 -39.43 -7.81
C ALA A 310 25.06 -38.35 -7.87
N HIS A 311 25.43 -37.07 -7.69
CA HIS A 311 24.52 -35.93 -7.74
C HIS A 311 24.50 -35.22 -9.10
N ASN A 312 25.33 -35.66 -10.06
CA ASN A 312 25.30 -35.12 -11.42
C ASN A 312 23.98 -35.42 -12.11
N ALA A 313 23.43 -36.61 -11.95
CA ALA A 313 22.24 -37.10 -12.65
C ALA A 313 21.51 -38.12 -11.76
N ILE A 314 20.51 -37.65 -11.01
CA ILE A 314 19.72 -38.48 -10.11
C ILE A 314 18.44 -38.88 -10.83
N ARG A 315 18.22 -40.18 -10.97
CA ARG A 315 17.02 -40.72 -11.61
C ARG A 315 15.85 -40.71 -10.63
N LEU A 316 14.64 -40.53 -11.15
CA LEU A 316 13.41 -40.67 -10.37
C LEU A 316 12.92 -42.12 -10.43
N TRP A 317 12.44 -42.63 -9.30
CA TRP A 317 11.89 -43.98 -9.20
C TRP A 317 10.42 -43.98 -9.60
N THR A 318 10.05 -44.79 -10.58
CA THR A 318 8.70 -44.82 -11.17
C THR A 318 7.84 -45.97 -10.68
N TRP A 319 8.34 -46.79 -9.74
CA TRP A 319 7.61 -47.93 -9.16
C TRP A 319 7.01 -48.87 -10.23
N ALA A 320 7.83 -49.26 -11.22
CA ALA A 320 7.43 -50.06 -12.38
C ALA A 320 6.34 -49.43 -13.29
N GLY A 321 6.11 -48.11 -13.20
CA GLY A 321 5.22 -47.39 -14.11
C GLY A 321 5.82 -47.23 -15.51
N GLU A 322 5.24 -47.91 -16.51
CA GLU A 322 5.64 -47.78 -17.92
C GLU A 322 5.42 -46.35 -18.48
N VAL A 323 4.39 -45.66 -17.98
CA VAL A 323 4.12 -44.25 -18.27
C VAL A 323 3.86 -43.55 -16.94
N CYS A 324 4.82 -42.74 -16.49
CA CYS A 324 4.80 -42.12 -15.18
C CYS A 324 5.06 -40.61 -15.30
N THR A 325 4.20 -39.81 -14.66
CA THR A 325 4.32 -38.36 -14.60
C THR A 325 4.17 -37.87 -13.17
N LEU A 326 4.98 -36.90 -12.77
CA LEU A 326 4.71 -36.09 -11.59
C LEU A 326 3.70 -35.02 -11.98
N PRO A 327 2.55 -34.91 -11.30
CA PRO A 327 1.54 -33.93 -11.64
C PRO A 327 2.01 -32.51 -11.30
N GLN A 328 1.41 -31.52 -11.99
CA GLN A 328 1.47 -30.14 -11.54
C GLN A 328 0.97 -30.05 -10.09
N GLY A 329 1.67 -29.28 -9.25
CA GLY A 329 1.40 -29.15 -7.83
C GLY A 329 2.04 -30.24 -6.96
N ALA A 330 2.77 -31.20 -7.53
CA ALA A 330 3.49 -32.19 -6.73
C ALA A 330 4.53 -31.52 -5.83
N THR A 331 4.62 -32.02 -4.60
CA THR A 331 5.53 -31.57 -3.54
C THR A 331 6.45 -32.67 -3.02
N ALA A 332 6.43 -33.83 -3.68
CA ALA A 332 7.22 -34.99 -3.32
C ALA A 332 7.57 -35.82 -4.55
N ALA A 333 8.70 -36.52 -4.48
CA ALA A 333 9.10 -37.53 -5.45
C ALA A 333 9.98 -38.60 -4.80
N THR A 334 10.02 -39.77 -5.42
CA THR A 334 10.95 -40.83 -5.04
C THR A 334 12.14 -40.81 -5.98
N LEU A 335 13.36 -40.75 -5.43
CA LEU A 335 14.60 -40.82 -6.19
C LEU A 335 15.17 -42.24 -6.14
N ARG A 336 15.79 -42.66 -7.23
CA ARG A 336 16.54 -43.91 -7.30
C ARG A 336 17.92 -43.68 -6.68
N ASP A 337 18.21 -44.41 -5.63
CA ASP A 337 19.49 -44.38 -4.93
C ASP A 337 20.35 -45.58 -5.33
N ALA A 338 21.56 -45.67 -4.82
CA ALA A 338 22.41 -46.84 -5.00
C ALA A 338 23.29 -47.03 -3.76
N TRP A 339 23.69 -48.27 -3.50
CA TRP A 339 24.70 -48.55 -2.48
C TRP A 339 26.09 -48.16 -3.00
N VAL A 340 26.93 -47.64 -2.11
CA VAL A 340 28.36 -47.42 -2.40
C VAL A 340 29.01 -48.76 -2.70
N ASP A 341 28.74 -49.74 -1.84
CA ASP A 341 29.10 -51.14 -1.98
C ASP A 341 27.84 -52.01 -1.93
N ALA A 342 27.59 -52.72 -3.03
CA ALA A 342 26.40 -53.55 -3.22
C ALA A 342 26.42 -54.84 -2.38
N GLU A 343 27.56 -55.27 -1.87
CA GLU A 343 27.64 -56.49 -1.04
C GLU A 343 27.32 -56.18 0.43
N THR A 344 27.77 -55.04 0.93
CA THR A 344 27.57 -54.67 2.34
C THR A 344 26.24 -53.94 2.58
N CYS A 345 25.68 -53.25 1.57
CA CYS A 345 24.43 -52.50 1.66
C CYS A 345 24.37 -51.54 2.87
N ARG A 346 25.50 -50.94 3.25
CA ARG A 346 25.61 -50.07 4.45
C ARG A 346 25.48 -48.59 4.13
N GLU A 347 26.10 -48.15 3.03
CA GLU A 347 26.24 -46.74 2.70
C GLU A 347 25.56 -46.41 1.37
N ARG A 348 24.78 -45.33 1.36
CA ARG A 348 24.06 -44.82 0.20
C ARG A 348 24.93 -43.83 -0.58
N ARG A 349 24.79 -43.83 -1.91
CA ARG A 349 25.50 -42.89 -2.80
C ARG A 349 24.90 -41.49 -2.73
N LEU A 350 23.58 -41.39 -2.67
CA LEU A 350 22.92 -40.09 -2.50
C LEU A 350 23.05 -39.63 -1.03
N ALA A 351 23.63 -38.45 -0.83
CA ALA A 351 23.62 -37.77 0.47
C ALA A 351 22.93 -36.41 0.36
N LEU A 352 21.62 -36.43 0.18
CA LEU A 352 20.77 -35.24 0.23
C LEU A 352 20.30 -35.01 1.67
N ARG A 353 20.11 -33.74 2.02
CA ARG A 353 19.65 -33.29 3.34
C ARG A 353 18.52 -32.27 3.21
N PRO A 354 17.66 -32.14 4.23
CA PRO A 354 16.77 -30.98 4.31
C PRO A 354 17.54 -29.68 4.17
N GLY A 355 17.09 -28.78 3.30
CA GLY A 355 17.75 -27.53 2.93
C GLY A 355 18.47 -27.57 1.59
N ASP A 356 18.85 -28.76 1.10
CA ASP A 356 19.47 -28.90 -0.23
C ASP A 356 18.47 -28.56 -1.34
N VAL A 357 18.99 -28.09 -2.48
CA VAL A 357 18.17 -27.75 -3.65
C VAL A 357 18.38 -28.81 -4.74
N LEU A 358 17.29 -29.28 -5.34
CA LEU A 358 17.31 -30.10 -6.55
C LEU A 358 16.81 -29.28 -7.73
N VAL A 359 17.45 -29.40 -8.88
CA VAL A 359 16.88 -28.93 -10.15
C VAL A 359 16.30 -30.13 -10.87
N LEU A 360 14.98 -30.15 -11.03
CA LEU A 360 14.26 -31.12 -11.85
C LEU A 360 14.21 -30.58 -13.28
N GLU A 361 14.78 -31.32 -14.23
CA GLU A 361 14.81 -30.90 -15.64
C GLU A 361 14.41 -32.03 -16.58
N GLU A 362 13.66 -31.66 -17.62
CA GLU A 362 13.40 -32.51 -18.76
C GLU A 362 14.66 -32.60 -19.63
N VAL A 363 15.21 -33.81 -19.78
CA VAL A 363 16.44 -34.07 -20.56
C VAL A 363 16.17 -34.77 -21.89
N LYS A 364 14.94 -35.24 -22.10
CA LYS A 364 14.47 -35.83 -23.37
C LYS A 364 13.05 -35.36 -23.65
N GLY A 365 12.70 -35.17 -24.92
CA GLY A 365 11.34 -34.87 -25.32
C GLY A 365 10.37 -36.01 -24.96
N PRO A 366 9.26 -35.79 -24.24
CA PRO A 366 8.34 -36.85 -23.80
C PRO A 366 7.67 -37.64 -24.93
N ARG A 367 7.64 -37.11 -26.16
CA ARG A 367 7.03 -37.77 -27.32
C ARG A 367 8.03 -38.55 -28.17
N THR A 368 9.27 -38.09 -28.22
CA THR A 368 10.29 -38.59 -29.15
C THR A 368 11.38 -39.38 -28.43
N GLY A 369 11.60 -39.10 -27.15
CA GLY A 369 12.66 -39.69 -26.33
C GLY A 369 14.06 -39.22 -26.71
N THR A 370 14.18 -38.22 -27.57
CA THR A 370 15.44 -37.66 -28.03
C THR A 370 15.84 -36.49 -27.12
N PRO A 371 17.14 -36.33 -26.79
CA PRO A 371 17.60 -35.18 -26.02
C PRO A 371 17.40 -33.83 -26.70
N GLY A 372 17.44 -33.79 -28.04
CA GLY A 372 17.28 -32.55 -28.81
C GLY A 372 15.87 -31.97 -28.79
N ASP A 373 14.87 -32.76 -28.41
CA ASP A 373 13.47 -32.33 -28.32
C ASP A 373 13.04 -32.05 -26.86
N ALA A 374 13.98 -32.03 -25.92
CA ALA A 374 13.69 -31.67 -24.52
C ALA A 374 13.31 -30.19 -24.42
N ASP A 375 12.30 -29.85 -23.61
CA ASP A 375 11.88 -28.47 -23.40
C ASP A 375 12.77 -27.77 -22.35
N PRO A 376 13.57 -26.74 -22.72
CA PRO A 376 14.41 -26.01 -21.76
C PRO A 376 13.61 -25.20 -20.73
N ALA A 377 12.32 -24.93 -20.97
CA ALA A 377 11.43 -24.29 -20.01
C ALA A 377 10.94 -25.26 -18.93
N HIS A 378 11.02 -26.57 -19.17
CA HIS A 378 10.65 -27.61 -18.21
C HIS A 378 11.78 -27.91 -17.23
N ARG A 379 12.22 -26.85 -16.53
CA ARG A 379 13.20 -26.92 -15.44
C ARG A 379 12.72 -26.16 -14.21
N GLN A 380 12.82 -26.77 -13.04
CA GLN A 380 12.39 -26.15 -11.79
C GLN A 380 13.33 -26.55 -10.64
N ALA A 381 13.84 -25.54 -9.93
CA ALA A 381 14.52 -25.73 -8.66
C ALA A 381 13.50 -25.94 -7.55
N VAL A 382 13.75 -26.91 -6.67
CA VAL A 382 12.91 -27.20 -5.50
C VAL A 382 13.80 -27.36 -4.27
N ARG A 383 13.43 -26.75 -3.14
CA ARG A 383 14.16 -26.89 -1.88
C ARG A 383 13.61 -28.06 -1.08
N ILE A 384 14.48 -29.02 -0.78
CA ILE A 384 14.13 -30.21 0.00
C ILE A 384 13.80 -29.81 1.43
N THR A 385 12.66 -30.28 1.94
CA THR A 385 12.20 -30.10 3.32
C THR A 385 12.32 -31.39 4.13
N SER A 386 12.23 -32.55 3.49
CA SER A 386 12.43 -33.85 4.14
C SER A 386 13.09 -34.86 3.21
N VAL A 387 13.87 -35.77 3.80
CA VAL A 387 14.56 -36.85 3.10
C VAL A 387 14.34 -38.13 3.91
N THR A 388 13.64 -39.10 3.33
CA THR A 388 13.29 -40.37 3.97
C THR A 388 13.90 -41.52 3.16
N PRO A 389 14.95 -42.18 3.66
CA PRO A 389 15.52 -43.36 3.02
C PRO A 389 14.55 -44.55 3.06
N GLY A 390 14.37 -45.23 1.93
CA GLY A 390 13.53 -46.41 1.79
C GLY A 390 14.20 -47.52 0.97
N LEU A 391 13.57 -48.69 0.94
CA LEU A 391 14.01 -49.83 0.11
C LEU A 391 12.78 -50.41 -0.58
N ASP A 392 12.80 -50.45 -1.91
CA ASP A 392 11.83 -51.24 -2.66
C ASP A 392 12.21 -52.72 -2.51
N ARG A 393 11.39 -53.47 -1.76
CA ARG A 393 11.66 -54.87 -1.44
C ARG A 393 11.40 -55.81 -2.61
N ILE A 394 10.65 -55.38 -3.63
CA ILE A 394 10.34 -56.22 -4.80
C ILE A 394 11.52 -56.23 -5.74
N GLU A 395 12.10 -55.05 -6.01
CA GLU A 395 13.26 -54.89 -6.90
C GLU A 395 14.61 -54.84 -6.17
N ASP A 396 14.61 -54.97 -4.84
CA ASP A 396 15.77 -54.78 -3.96
C ASP A 396 16.53 -53.47 -4.25
N GLN A 397 15.76 -52.41 -4.55
CA GLN A 397 16.29 -51.14 -5.01
C GLN A 397 16.24 -50.11 -3.87
N PRO A 398 17.39 -49.57 -3.41
CA PRO A 398 17.38 -48.46 -2.47
C PRO A 398 16.73 -47.23 -3.14
N VAL A 399 15.79 -46.64 -2.43
CA VAL A 399 15.05 -45.44 -2.86
C VAL A 399 15.18 -44.33 -1.82
N LEU A 400 14.99 -43.10 -2.24
CA LEU A 400 15.04 -41.94 -1.37
C LEU A 400 13.80 -41.08 -1.63
N GLU A 401 12.86 -41.08 -0.69
CA GLU A 401 11.69 -40.20 -0.77
C GLU A 401 12.10 -38.79 -0.34
N VAL A 402 11.86 -37.82 -1.20
CA VAL A 402 12.13 -36.41 -0.92
C VAL A 402 10.83 -35.62 -0.99
N THR A 403 10.65 -34.70 -0.06
CA THR A 403 9.59 -33.69 -0.12
C THR A 403 10.20 -32.31 -0.21
N TRP A 404 9.50 -31.37 -0.84
CA TRP A 404 9.89 -29.96 -0.90
C TRP A 404 8.77 -29.04 -0.43
N ALA A 405 9.08 -27.75 -0.28
CA ALA A 405 8.13 -26.76 0.20
C ALA A 405 6.93 -26.61 -0.74
N ALA A 406 5.76 -26.27 -0.19
CA ALA A 406 4.56 -26.01 -1.00
C ALA A 406 4.73 -24.83 -1.96
N GLU A 407 5.58 -23.86 -1.61
CA GLU A 407 5.97 -22.73 -2.44
C GLU A 407 6.70 -23.16 -3.72
N ASP A 408 7.40 -24.29 -3.66
CA ASP A 408 8.16 -24.89 -4.77
C ASP A 408 7.36 -26.01 -5.47
N ALA A 409 6.05 -26.11 -5.25
CA ALA A 409 5.21 -27.10 -5.92
C ALA A 409 5.36 -27.01 -7.45
N LEU A 410 5.38 -28.16 -8.14
CA LEU A 410 5.67 -28.20 -9.57
C LEU A 410 4.72 -27.31 -10.37
N ARG A 411 5.25 -26.39 -11.18
CA ARG A 411 4.43 -25.47 -11.99
C ARG A 411 3.85 -26.13 -13.24
N PHE A 412 4.40 -27.26 -13.64
CA PHE A 412 4.01 -28.04 -14.81
C PHE A 412 4.21 -29.54 -14.49
N PRO A 413 3.50 -30.44 -15.18
CA PRO A 413 3.73 -31.87 -15.02
C PRO A 413 5.10 -32.26 -15.59
N LEU A 414 5.81 -33.14 -14.89
CA LEU A 414 7.10 -33.69 -15.35
C LEU A 414 6.93 -35.15 -15.74
N CYS A 415 7.29 -35.49 -16.97
CA CYS A 415 7.26 -36.87 -17.44
C CYS A 415 8.53 -37.60 -17.01
N LEU A 416 8.41 -38.72 -16.30
CA LEU A 416 9.52 -39.54 -15.83
C LEU A 416 9.83 -40.65 -16.83
N THR A 417 8.78 -41.38 -17.23
CA THR A 417 8.80 -42.47 -18.20
C THR A 417 7.60 -42.33 -19.14
N THR A 418 7.79 -42.71 -20.40
CA THR A 418 6.76 -42.62 -21.45
C THR A 418 7.02 -43.67 -22.53
N ARG A 419 6.13 -43.76 -23.52
CA ARG A 419 6.37 -44.50 -24.77
C ARG A 419 6.46 -43.49 -25.91
N GLY A 420 7.57 -43.53 -26.64
CA GLY A 420 7.89 -42.51 -27.64
C GLY A 420 8.51 -43.09 -28.91
N GLY A 421 8.65 -42.23 -29.91
CA GLY A 421 9.21 -42.59 -31.22
C GLY A 421 8.24 -43.38 -32.11
N ARG A 422 8.74 -43.81 -33.29
CA ARG A 422 7.93 -44.48 -34.32
C ARG A 422 7.39 -45.85 -33.87
N ASP A 423 8.16 -46.55 -33.03
CA ASP A 423 7.86 -47.91 -32.59
C ASP A 423 7.22 -47.97 -31.19
N CYS A 424 6.87 -46.82 -30.60
CA CYS A 424 6.27 -46.71 -29.25
C CYS A 424 7.06 -47.47 -28.17
N LEU A 425 8.39 -47.42 -28.26
CA LEU A 425 9.29 -48.06 -27.30
C LEU A 425 9.29 -47.31 -25.96
N PRO A 426 9.55 -48.00 -24.84
CA PRO A 426 9.74 -47.36 -23.54
C PRO A 426 10.88 -46.35 -23.60
N VAL A 427 10.61 -45.14 -23.13
CA VAL A 427 11.58 -44.07 -22.96
C VAL A 427 11.66 -43.78 -21.47
N GLU A 428 12.80 -44.15 -20.89
CA GLU A 428 13.14 -43.88 -19.49
C GLU A 428 14.00 -42.62 -19.36
N ASP A 429 14.14 -42.13 -18.13
CA ASP A 429 14.95 -40.96 -17.79
C ASP A 429 14.59 -39.73 -18.63
N VAL A 430 13.28 -39.47 -18.80
CA VAL A 430 12.78 -38.27 -19.50
C VAL A 430 13.08 -37.02 -18.68
N THR A 431 12.85 -37.11 -17.36
CA THR A 431 13.22 -36.09 -16.38
C THR A 431 14.32 -36.63 -15.48
N LEU A 432 15.31 -35.79 -15.16
CA LEU A 432 16.35 -36.06 -14.17
C LEU A 432 16.37 -34.98 -13.10
N ALA A 433 16.83 -35.35 -11.90
CA ALA A 433 17.13 -34.42 -10.83
C ALA A 433 18.65 -34.16 -10.76
N ARG A 434 19.05 -32.89 -10.66
CA ARG A 434 20.43 -32.46 -10.44
C ARG A 434 20.59 -32.06 -8.97
N GLY A 435 21.57 -32.64 -8.27
CA GLY A 435 21.82 -32.40 -6.85
C GLY A 435 23.00 -31.47 -6.55
N ASN A 436 23.95 -31.36 -7.48
CA ASN A 436 25.07 -30.42 -7.36
C ASN A 436 24.60 -29.00 -7.76
N VAL A 437 23.76 -28.38 -6.94
CA VAL A 437 23.13 -27.09 -7.23
C VAL A 437 23.73 -25.99 -6.36
N VAL A 438 24.11 -24.88 -6.98
CA VAL A 438 24.63 -23.69 -6.29
C VAL A 438 23.75 -22.50 -6.61
N LEU A 439 23.31 -21.77 -5.59
CA LEU A 439 22.70 -20.46 -5.79
C LEU A 439 23.83 -19.43 -5.95
N ALA A 440 23.85 -18.72 -7.07
CA ALA A 440 24.84 -17.70 -7.39
C ALA A 440 24.18 -16.36 -7.68
N ASP A 441 24.78 -15.28 -7.18
CA ASP A 441 24.40 -13.90 -7.44
C ASP A 441 25.31 -13.31 -8.51
N HIS A 442 24.70 -12.56 -9.42
CA HIS A 442 25.42 -11.77 -10.41
C HIS A 442 26.23 -10.68 -9.73
N GLY A 443 27.48 -10.56 -10.14
CA GLY A 443 28.43 -9.60 -9.59
C GLY A 443 29.74 -10.26 -9.21
N ARG A 444 30.74 -9.41 -8.98
CA ARG A 444 32.08 -9.78 -8.55
C ARG A 444 32.41 -8.99 -7.30
N THR A 445 32.86 -9.66 -6.24
CA THR A 445 33.41 -8.98 -5.09
C THR A 445 34.76 -8.40 -5.49
N PRO A 446 34.93 -7.06 -5.51
CA PRO A 446 36.20 -6.46 -5.89
C PRO A 446 37.26 -6.80 -4.84
N THR A 447 38.40 -7.32 -5.28
CA THR A 447 39.61 -7.47 -4.46
C THR A 447 40.29 -6.10 -4.33
N GLY A 448 39.77 -5.24 -3.46
CA GLY A 448 40.27 -3.89 -3.23
C GLY A 448 39.66 -3.26 -1.98
N LEU A 449 40.13 -2.07 -1.59
CA LEU A 449 39.44 -1.29 -0.56
C LEU A 449 38.02 -0.98 -1.07
N PRO A 450 36.97 -1.09 -0.23
CA PRO A 450 35.62 -0.75 -0.64
C PRO A 450 35.60 0.64 -1.27
N GLU A 451 34.96 0.78 -2.42
CA GLU A 451 34.84 2.06 -3.08
C GLU A 451 34.04 3.00 -2.18
N THR A 452 34.75 3.89 -1.49
CA THR A 452 34.13 4.87 -0.61
C THR A 452 33.56 5.97 -1.51
N VAL A 453 32.31 5.82 -1.93
CA VAL A 453 31.59 6.91 -2.58
C VAL A 453 31.44 8.03 -1.56
N THR A 454 32.20 9.10 -1.76
CA THR A 454 32.08 10.29 -0.93
C THR A 454 30.75 10.94 -1.31
N VAL A 455 29.69 10.61 -0.57
CA VAL A 455 28.42 11.33 -0.68
C VAL A 455 28.76 12.80 -0.45
N PRO A 456 28.45 13.72 -1.39
CA PRO A 456 28.78 15.12 -1.21
C PRO A 456 28.25 15.55 0.15
N PRO A 457 29.11 16.09 1.04
CA PRO A 457 28.65 16.69 2.27
C PRO A 457 27.98 17.99 1.83
N VAL A 458 26.74 17.90 1.33
CA VAL A 458 25.82 18.99 1.45
C VAL A 458 25.25 18.78 2.85
N PRO A 459 25.84 19.38 3.91
CA PRO A 459 25.14 19.44 5.17
C PRO A 459 23.75 19.98 4.84
N ALA A 460 22.71 19.30 5.30
CA ALA A 460 21.39 19.88 5.33
C ALA A 460 21.50 21.09 6.28
N ALA A 461 21.86 22.25 5.71
CA ALA A 461 21.77 23.52 6.39
C ALA A 461 20.27 23.74 6.60
N THR A 462 19.78 23.22 7.71
CA THR A 462 18.51 23.65 8.26
C THR A 462 18.73 25.12 8.60
N ALA A 463 18.05 26.00 7.88
CA ALA A 463 18.03 27.41 8.26
C ALA A 463 17.59 27.47 9.73
N PRO A 464 18.29 28.23 10.59
CA PRO A 464 17.87 28.36 11.97
C PRO A 464 16.42 28.85 12.00
N CYS A 465 15.56 28.10 12.70
CA CYS A 465 14.16 28.45 12.92
C CYS A 465 14.03 29.53 14.01
N ASP A 466 14.87 30.56 13.96
CA ASP A 466 14.71 31.71 14.82
C ASP A 466 13.73 32.71 14.18
N PRO A 467 12.81 33.29 14.97
CA PRO A 467 11.72 34.14 14.50
C PRO A 467 12.17 35.49 13.92
#